data_AF-A0A7V3K1U1-F1
#
_entry.id   AF-A0A7V3K1U1-F1
#
_cell.length_a   1.000
_cell.length_b   1.000
_cell.length_c   1.000
_cell.angle_alpha   90.00
_cell.angle_beta   90.00
_cell.angle_gamma   90.00
#
_symmetry.space_group_name_H-M   'P 1'
#
loop_
_entity.id
_entity.type
_entity.pdbx_description
1 polymer ?
#
loop_
_entity_poly.entity_id
_entity_poly.type
_entity_poly.pdbx_seq_one_letter_code
_entity_poly.pdbx_strand_id
1 'polypeptide(L)' 'MDWLNFLKVMALDEETAYKKYDLAAQLANDPKLRQVLERLRDEEQFHAQYLMDEYEKLRKLLEEGRA' A
#
# COMPACT_ATOMS: atom_id res chain seq x y z
N MET A 1 -19.91 -7.86 2.48
CA MET A 1 -18.72 -7.05 2.81
C MET A 1 -18.64 -5.94 1.78
N ASP A 2 -18.35 -4.70 2.18
CA ASP A 2 -18.11 -3.61 1.23
C ASP A 2 -16.69 -3.74 0.67
N TRP A 3 -16.57 -4.40 -0.49
CA TRP A 3 -15.28 -4.69 -1.13
C TRP A 3 -14.57 -3.44 -1.65
N LEU A 4 -15.33 -2.43 -2.07
CA LEU A 4 -14.77 -1.18 -2.54
C LEU A 4 -14.12 -0.43 -1.36
N ASN A 5 -14.82 -0.35 -0.23
CA ASN A 5 -14.23 0.23 0.99
C ASN A 5 -13.08 -0.62 1.52
N PHE A 6 -13.16 -1.94 1.44
CA PHE A 6 -12.07 -2.83 1.84
C PHE A 6 -10.77 -2.53 1.07
N LEU A 7 -10.80 -2.47 -0.26
CA LEU A 7 -9.62 -2.15 -1.08
C LEU A 7 -9.01 -0.80 -0.71
N LYS A 8 -9.87 0.21 -0.49
CA LYS A 8 -9.43 1.55 -0.08
C LYS A 8 -8.74 1.54 1.29
N VAL A 9 -9.31 0.84 2.27
CA VAL A 9 -8.71 0.73 3.61
C VAL A 9 -7.37 0.01 3.53
N MET A 10 -7.28 -1.09 2.79
CA MET A 10 -6.02 -1.82 2.63
C MET A 10 -4.94 -0.94 1.99
N ALA A 11 -5.26 -0.17 0.94
CA ALA A 11 -4.29 0.74 0.34
C ALA A 11 -3.75 1.79 1.33
N LEU A 12 -4.62 2.32 2.21
CA LEU A 12 -4.22 3.27 3.26
C LEU A 12 -3.34 2.62 4.34
N ASP A 13 -3.59 1.35 4.64
CA ASP A 13 -2.76 0.58 5.56
C ASP A 13 -1.35 0.36 4.98
N GLU A 14 -1.23 0.06 3.69
CA GLU A 14 0.06 -0.05 3.00
C GLU A 14 0.80 1.29 2.95
N GLU A 15 0.12 2.40 2.67
CA GLU A 15 0.74 3.74 2.77
C GLU A 15 1.25 4.05 4.19
N THR A 16 0.55 3.54 5.20
CA THR A 16 0.96 3.70 6.60
C THR A 16 2.16 2.82 6.92
N ALA A 17 2.21 1.59 6.39
CA ALA A 17 3.35 0.69 6.52
C ALA A 17 4.60 1.25 5.82
N TYR A 18 4.44 1.79 4.60
CA TYR A 18 5.48 2.55 3.89
C TYR A 18 6.13 3.59 4.79
N LYS A 19 5.33 4.47 5.41
CA LYS A 19 5.83 5.56 6.27
C LYS A 19 6.59 5.04 7.49
N LYS A 20 6.14 3.92 8.07
CA LYS A 20 6.80 3.29 9.21
C LYS A 20 8.16 2.70 8.81
N TYR A 21 8.23 2.00 7.67
CA TYR A 21 9.47 1.43 7.18
C TYR A 21 10.46 2.51 6.72
N ASP A 22 9.98 3.58 6.10
CA ASP A 22 10.82 4.72 5.71
C ASP A 22 11.46 5.39 6.93
N LEU A 23 10.67 5.68 7.97
CA LEU A 23 11.18 6.21 9.22
C LEU A 23 12.17 5.24 9.90
N ALA A 24 11.85 3.95 9.94
CA ALA A 24 12.73 2.94 10.51
C ALA A 24 14.07 2.83 9.75
N ALA A 25 14.06 2.91 8.42
CA ALA A 25 15.26 2.91 7.59
C ALA A 25 16.15 4.12 7.87
N GLN A 26 15.54 5.31 8.02
CA GLN A 26 16.26 6.55 8.37
C GLN A 26 16.93 6.46 9.76
N LEU A 27 16.32 5.75 10.71
CA LEU A 27 16.83 5.57 12.07
C LEU A 27 17.79 4.39 12.23
N ALA A 28 17.89 3.50 11.24
CA ALA A 28 18.73 2.31 11.31
C ALA A 28 20.22 2.64 11.19
N ASN A 29 21.01 2.22 12.18
CA ASN A 29 22.46 2.38 12.19
C ASN A 29 23.20 1.24 11.45
N ASP A 30 22.60 0.05 11.40
CA ASP A 30 23.15 -1.10 10.67
C ASP A 30 22.79 -0.99 9.17
N PRO A 31 23.78 -0.97 8.25
CA PRO A 31 23.51 -0.83 6.82
C PRO A 31 22.69 -1.97 6.21
N LYS A 32 22.84 -3.21 6.71
CA LYS A 32 22.08 -4.36 6.20
C LYS A 32 20.63 -4.27 6.65
N LEU A 33 20.39 -3.89 7.90
CA LEU A 33 19.04 -3.66 8.40
C LEU A 33 18.35 -2.52 7.64
N ARG A 34 19.06 -1.42 7.38
CA ARG A 34 18.54 -0.32 6.56
C ARG A 34 18.08 -0.80 5.19
N GLN A 35 18.91 -1.59 4.50
CA GLN A 35 18.57 -2.12 3.17
C GLN A 35 17.32 -3.02 3.19
N VAL A 36 17.14 -3.82 4.25
CA VAL A 36 15.92 -4.63 4.41
C VAL A 36 14.69 -3.74 4.59
N LEU A 37 14.80 -2.69 5.42
CA LEU A 37 13.69 -1.76 5.67
C LEU A 37 13.35 -0.92 4.44
N GLU A 38 14.34 -0.49 3.66
CA GLU A 38 14.13 0.20 2.37
C GLU A 38 13.41 -0.71 1.38
N ARG A 39 13.78 -2.00 1.31
CA ARG A 39 13.08 -2.96 0.46
C ARG A 39 11.62 -3.15 0.88
N LEU A 40 11.36 -3.31 2.18
CA LEU A 40 10.00 -3.43 2.70
C LEU A 40 9.18 -2.17 2.37
N ARG A 41 9.74 -0.97 2.61
CA ARG A 41 9.11 0.29 2.21
C ARG A 41 8.70 0.29 0.73
N ASP A 42 9.62 -0.08 -0.15
CA ASP A 42 9.38 -0.06 -1.59
C ASP A 42 8.32 -1.10 -2.01
N GLU A 43 8.27 -2.27 -1.35
CA GLU A 43 7.23 -3.28 -1.52
C GLU A 43 5.85 -2.74 -1.10
N GLU A 44 5.73 -2.02 0.03
CA GLU A 44 4.44 -1.44 0.44
C GLU A 44 3.97 -0.32 -0.49
N GLN A 45 4.89 0.46 -1.08
CA GLN A 45 4.52 1.43 -2.11
C GLN A 45 3.87 0.75 -3.32
N PHE A 46 4.43 -0.39 -3.75
CA PHE A 46 3.85 -1.19 -4.82
C PHE A 46 2.47 -1.73 -4.44
N HIS A 47 2.31 -2.29 -3.22
CA HIS A 47 1.02 -2.79 -2.74
C HIS A 47 -0.05 -1.69 -2.70
N ALA A 48 0.28 -0.52 -2.16
CA ALA A 48 -0.64 0.62 -2.11
C ALA A 48 -1.14 1.03 -3.50
N GLN A 49 -0.22 1.16 -4.48
CA GLN A 49 -0.58 1.51 -5.85
C GLN A 49 -1.46 0.43 -6.49
N TYR A 50 -1.08 -0.84 -6.33
CA TYR A 50 -1.85 -1.96 -6.89
C TYR A 50 -3.28 -1.99 -6.34
N LEU A 51 -3.45 -1.84 -5.03
CA LEU A 51 -4.76 -1.82 -4.38
C LEU A 51 -5.62 -0.63 -4.83
N MET A 52 -5.01 0.54 -5.02
CA MET A 52 -5.71 1.71 -5.56
C MET A 52 -6.12 1.53 -7.03
N ASP A 53 -5.30 0.88 -7.84
CA ASP A 53 -5.67 0.57 -9.23
C ASP A 53 -6.86 -0.40 -9.28
N GLU A 54 -6.89 -1.43 -8.41
CA GLU A 54 -8.02 -2.34 -8.29
C GLU A 54 -9.27 -1.66 -7.72
N TYR A 55 -9.12 -0.75 -6.75
CA TYR A 55 -10.20 0.10 -6.25
C TYR A 55 -10.84 0.89 -7.38
N GLU A 56 -10.03 1.53 -8.22
CA GLU A 56 -10.49 2.34 -9.34
C GLU A 56 -11.21 1.52 -10.41
N LYS A 57 -10.70 0.32 -10.72
CA LYS A 57 -11.38 -0.64 -11.62
C LYS A 57 -12.74 -1.04 -11.07
N LEU A 58 -12.80 -1.44 -9.80
CA LEU A 58 -14.06 -1.87 -9.17
C LEU A 58 -15.06 -0.72 -9.07
N ARG A 59 -14.60 0.49 -8.70
CA ARG A 59 -15.44 1.70 -8.66
C ARG A 59 -16.15 1.92 -9.99
N LYS A 60 -15.39 1.89 -11.10
CA LYS A 60 -15.95 2.07 -12.45
C LYS A 60 -16.95 0.99 -12.80
N LEU A 61 -16.67 -0.28 -12.49
CA LEU A 61 -17.62 -1.37 -12.75
C LEU A 61 -18.93 -1.19 -11.98
N LEU A 62 -18.86 -0.73 -10.73
CA LEU A 62 -20.05 -0.42 -9.92
C LEU A 62 -20.84 0.78 -10.47
N GLU A 63 -20.15 1.86 -10.87
CA GLU A 63 -20.76 3.04 -11.49
C GLU A 63 -21.45 2.71 -12.82
N GLU A 64 -20.90 1.78 -13.60
CA GLU A 64 -21.47 1.29 -14.85
C GLU A 64 -22.57 0.23 -14.65
N GLY A 65 -22.82 -0.22 -13.40
CA GLY A 65 -23.77 -1.28 -13.10
C GLY A 65 -23.35 -2.67 -13.63
N ARG A 66 -22.04 -2.91 -13.73
CA ARG A 66 -21.42 -4.10 -14.33
C ARG A 66 -20.66 -4.99 -13.32
N ALA A 67 -20.77 -4.67 -12.03
CA ALA A 67 -20.15 -5.40 -10.93
C ALA A 67 -21.16 -6.27 -10.17
#